data_AF-A0A2T3ZS53-F1
#
_entry.id   AF-A0A2T3ZS53-F1
#
_cell.length_a   1.000
_cell.length_b   1.000
_cell.length_c   1.000
_cell.angle_alpha   90.00
_cell.angle_beta   90.00
_cell.angle_gamma   90.00
#
_symmetry.space_group_name_H-M   'P 1'
#
loop_
_entity.id
_entity.type
_entity.pdbx_description
1 polymer ?
#
loop_
_entity_poly.entity_id
_entity_poly.type
_entity_poly.pdbx_seq_one_letter_code
_entity_poly.pdbx_strand_id
1 'polypeptide(L)'
;MASHVYASAFQCCVPDPAKPNARLSEQEEAFSCKINRALASGPIQVTKDATVAEWTHDREVKVIHEGTNGWTCFPGNENHVVNVPMACDAQGLQWIKDAYAGKEKPTNTAPGIIYMMCGANQHSSVSVSDVTSPAIALDHTA
;
A
#
# COMPACT_ATOMS: atom_id res chain seq x y z
N MET A 1 -2.08 8.44 25.21
CA MET A 1 -3.01 8.46 24.06
C MET A 1 -2.31 7.97 22.78
N ALA A 2 -1.72 6.78 22.81
CA ALA A 2 -1.06 6.14 21.65
C ALA A 2 -1.67 4.75 21.33
N SER A 3 -2.67 4.31 22.10
CA SER A 3 -3.16 2.92 22.07
C SER A 3 -4.28 2.66 21.07
N HIS A 4 -4.87 3.70 20.44
CA HIS A 4 -5.92 3.49 19.43
C HIS A 4 -5.39 3.38 18.00
N VAL A 5 -4.14 3.78 17.76
CA VAL A 5 -3.59 3.85 16.39
C VAL A 5 -3.02 2.50 15.96
N TYR A 6 -2.35 1.77 16.86
CA TYR A 6 -1.80 0.43 16.54
C TYR A 6 -2.86 -0.68 16.55
N ALA A 7 -3.93 -0.51 17.34
CA ALA A 7 -5.07 -1.43 17.32
C ALA A 7 -5.84 -1.38 15.99
N SER A 8 -5.70 -0.31 15.20
CA SER A 8 -6.42 -0.10 13.94
C SER A 8 -6.01 -1.08 12.84
N ALA A 9 -4.76 -1.55 12.81
CA ALA A 9 -4.32 -2.50 11.79
C ALA A 9 -4.93 -3.89 11.99
N PHE A 10 -5.07 -4.33 13.26
CA PHE A 10 -5.83 -5.54 13.60
C PHE A 10 -7.35 -5.35 13.49
N GLN A 11 -7.86 -4.13 13.62
CA GLN A 11 -9.29 -3.82 13.51
C GLN A 11 -9.82 -3.90 12.07
N CYS A 12 -8.97 -3.89 11.05
CA CYS A 12 -9.40 -3.89 9.64
C CYS A 12 -9.98 -5.24 9.17
N CYS A 13 -9.85 -6.30 9.98
CA CYS A 13 -10.51 -7.59 9.83
C CYS A 13 -11.71 -7.77 10.79
N VAL A 14 -12.11 -6.73 11.53
CA VAL A 14 -13.20 -6.82 12.53
C VAL A 14 -14.51 -6.33 11.89
N PRO A 15 -15.60 -7.11 11.99
CA PRO A 15 -16.89 -6.79 11.37
C PRO A 15 -17.49 -5.46 11.87
N ASP A 16 -18.31 -4.85 11.01
CA ASP A 16 -19.02 -3.59 11.25
C ASP A 16 -19.69 -3.55 12.65
N PRO A 17 -19.32 -2.61 13.54
CA PRO A 17 -19.88 -2.51 14.88
C PRO A 17 -21.40 -2.22 14.88
N ALA A 18 -21.96 -1.73 13.77
CA ALA A 18 -23.41 -1.55 13.60
C ALA A 18 -24.14 -2.85 13.23
N LYS A 19 -23.42 -3.90 12.83
CA LYS A 19 -23.96 -5.22 12.44
C LYS A 19 -23.14 -6.36 13.05
N PRO A 20 -23.16 -6.51 14.39
CA PRO A 20 -22.33 -7.49 15.10
C PRO A 20 -22.57 -8.95 14.70
N ASN A 21 -23.64 -9.24 13.93
CA ASN A 21 -24.08 -10.59 13.57
C ASN A 21 -24.12 -10.85 12.05
N ALA A 22 -23.75 -9.88 11.21
CA ALA A 22 -23.67 -10.10 9.76
C ALA A 22 -22.28 -10.68 9.44
N ARG A 23 -22.21 -12.00 9.20
CA ARG A 23 -20.97 -12.63 8.71
C ARG A 23 -20.79 -12.18 7.26
N LEU A 24 -19.84 -11.28 7.02
CA LEU A 24 -19.31 -11.05 5.68
C LEU A 24 -18.76 -12.39 5.16
N SER A 25 -18.91 -12.65 3.87
CA SER A 25 -18.19 -13.77 3.27
C SER A 25 -16.69 -13.57 3.46
N GLU A 26 -15.93 -14.67 3.54
CA GLU A 26 -14.48 -14.62 3.70
C GLU A 26 -13.82 -13.76 2.60
N GLN A 27 -14.43 -13.70 1.42
CA GLN A 27 -14.01 -12.87 0.30
C GLN A 27 -14.22 -11.37 0.54
N GLU A 28 -15.33 -10.97 1.17
CA GLU A 28 -15.64 -9.58 1.48
C GLU A 28 -14.76 -9.04 2.62
N GLU A 29 -14.47 -9.87 3.62
CA GLU A 29 -13.52 -9.54 4.69
C GLU A 29 -12.10 -9.35 4.12
N ALA A 30 -11.65 -10.29 3.29
CA ALA A 30 -10.36 -10.20 2.61
C ALA A 30 -10.27 -8.97 1.70
N PHE A 31 -11.36 -8.62 0.99
CA PHE A 31 -11.42 -7.43 0.16
C PHE A 31 -11.36 -6.14 1.01
N SER A 32 -12.10 -6.07 2.11
CA SER A 32 -12.11 -4.91 3.00
C SER A 32 -10.75 -4.69 3.67
N CYS A 33 -10.13 -5.77 4.17
CA CYS A 33 -8.78 -5.73 4.75
C CYS A 33 -7.76 -5.21 3.72
N LYS A 34 -7.85 -5.66 2.46
CA LYS A 34 -7.02 -5.18 1.37
C LYS A 34 -7.17 -3.67 1.15
N ILE A 35 -8.40 -3.16 1.05
CA ILE A 35 -8.65 -1.71 0.89
C ILE A 35 -8.07 -0.92 2.06
N ASN A 36 -8.36 -1.33 3.29
CA ASN A 36 -7.90 -0.63 4.49
C ASN A 36 -6.37 -0.57 4.57
N ARG A 37 -5.68 -1.66 4.22
CA ARG A 37 -4.23 -1.70 4.16
C ARG A 37 -3.64 -0.74 3.12
N ALA A 38 -4.30 -0.59 1.97
CA ALA A 38 -3.91 0.43 1.00
C ALA A 38 -4.06 1.85 1.58
N LEU A 39 -5.16 2.12 2.29
CA LEU A 39 -5.43 3.44 2.87
C LEU A 39 -4.51 3.77 4.06
N ALA A 40 -3.92 2.77 4.72
CA ALA A 40 -2.94 2.95 5.78
C ALA A 40 -1.54 3.36 5.27
N SER A 41 -1.30 3.34 3.96
CA SER A 41 0.03 3.58 3.37
C SER A 41 0.50 5.04 3.42
N GLY A 42 -0.38 5.99 3.75
CA GLY A 42 -0.08 7.42 3.81
C GLY A 42 -0.93 8.18 4.83
N PRO A 43 -0.70 9.49 4.97
CA PRO A 43 -1.48 10.33 5.88
C PRO A 43 -2.97 10.31 5.52
N ILE A 44 -3.86 10.32 6.51
CA ILE A 44 -5.30 10.22 6.26
C ILE A 44 -5.85 11.33 5.34
N GLN A 45 -5.25 12.51 5.36
CA GLN A 45 -5.62 13.62 4.46
C GLN A 45 -5.33 13.33 2.99
N VAL A 46 -4.40 12.40 2.73
CA VAL A 46 -4.00 11.95 1.41
C VAL A 46 -4.80 10.71 1.00
N THR A 47 -4.96 9.74 1.90
CA THR A 47 -5.50 8.43 1.53
C THR A 47 -7.02 8.36 1.57
N LYS A 48 -7.71 9.16 2.40
CA LYS A 48 -9.17 9.00 2.64
C LYS A 48 -10.06 9.01 1.38
N ASP A 49 -9.68 9.77 0.35
CA ASP A 49 -10.41 9.86 -0.92
C ASP A 49 -9.58 9.36 -2.11
N ALA A 50 -8.53 8.58 -1.84
CA ALA A 50 -7.63 8.06 -2.85
C ALA A 50 -8.23 6.87 -3.60
N THR A 51 -7.81 6.71 -4.85
CA THR A 51 -8.10 5.51 -5.64
C THR A 51 -7.33 4.35 -5.03
N VAL A 52 -7.93 3.18 -4.88
CA VAL A 52 -7.20 1.96 -4.51
C VAL A 52 -7.04 1.08 -5.74
N ALA A 53 -5.80 0.68 -6.02
CA ALA A 53 -5.47 -0.13 -7.18
C ALA A 53 -4.45 -1.23 -6.84
N GLU A 54 -4.36 -2.23 -7.70
CA GLU A 54 -3.40 -3.33 -7.60
C GLU A 54 -2.53 -3.40 -8.84
N TRP A 55 -1.31 -3.89 -8.67
CA TRP A 55 -0.49 -4.31 -9.79
C TRP A 55 -0.93 -5.71 -10.23
N THR A 56 -1.28 -5.87 -11.51
CA THR A 56 -1.50 -7.17 -12.12
C THR A 56 -0.17 -7.90 -12.29
N HIS A 57 -0.24 -9.20 -12.58
CA HIS A 57 0.96 -9.98 -12.90
C HIS A 57 1.73 -9.40 -14.10
N ASP A 58 1.01 -8.77 -15.02
CA ASP A 58 1.54 -8.11 -16.22
C ASP A 58 2.08 -6.69 -15.93
N ARG A 59 2.21 -6.30 -14.65
CA ARG A 59 2.63 -4.97 -14.18
C ARG A 59 1.72 -3.83 -14.65
N GLU A 60 0.45 -4.13 -14.92
CA GLU A 60 -0.57 -3.12 -15.18
C GLU A 60 -1.26 -2.71 -13.88
N VAL A 61 -1.85 -1.52 -13.87
CA VAL A 61 -2.60 -1.03 -12.71
C VAL A 61 -4.08 -1.35 -12.90
N LYS A 62 -4.64 -2.16 -11.99
CA LYS A 62 -6.08 -2.46 -11.93
C LYS A 62 -6.71 -1.72 -10.76
N VAL A 63 -7.64 -0.81 -11.05
CA VAL A 63 -8.41 -0.12 -10.01
C VAL A 63 -9.41 -1.08 -9.37
N ILE A 64 -9.47 -1.08 -8.04
CA ILE A 64 -10.40 -1.88 -7.24
C ILE A 64 -11.32 -1.02 -6.36
N HIS A 65 -10.99 0.26 -6.19
CA HIS A 65 -11.84 1.27 -5.56
C HIS A 65 -11.54 2.63 -6.19
N GLU A 66 -12.54 3.33 -6.71
CA GLU A 66 -12.37 4.64 -7.34
C GLU A 66 -12.28 5.77 -6.32
N GLY A 67 -11.27 6.64 -6.46
CA GLY A 67 -11.09 7.82 -5.62
C GLY A 67 -11.43 9.12 -6.35
N THR A 68 -11.21 10.24 -5.68
CA THR A 68 -11.57 11.58 -6.19
C THR A 68 -10.47 12.63 -6.02
N ASN A 69 -9.37 12.33 -5.33
CA ASN A 69 -8.36 13.33 -4.96
C ASN A 69 -7.04 13.24 -5.76
N GLY A 70 -6.97 12.39 -6.79
CA GLY A 70 -5.80 12.24 -7.65
C GLY A 70 -4.64 11.42 -7.06
N TRP A 71 -4.82 10.82 -5.88
CA TRP A 71 -3.89 9.86 -5.30
C TRP A 71 -4.30 8.41 -5.63
N THR A 72 -3.32 7.53 -5.70
CA THR A 72 -3.51 6.09 -5.87
C THR A 72 -2.77 5.32 -4.78
N CYS A 73 -3.52 4.56 -3.99
CA CYS A 73 -3.04 3.68 -2.94
C CYS A 73 -2.98 2.25 -3.45
N PHE A 74 -1.90 1.55 -3.11
CA PHE A 74 -1.68 0.15 -3.43
C PHE A 74 -1.63 -0.65 -2.12
N PRO A 75 -2.38 -1.76 -2.03
CA PRO A 75 -2.41 -2.56 -0.81
C PRO A 75 -1.08 -3.27 -0.57
N GLY A 76 -0.35 -3.67 -1.62
CA GLY A 76 0.90 -4.44 -1.52
C GLY A 76 0.70 -5.83 -0.89
N ASN A 77 1.74 -6.41 -0.30
CA ASN A 77 1.78 -7.53 0.64
C ASN A 77 3.00 -7.36 1.57
N GLU A 78 2.78 -6.98 2.82
CA GLU A 78 3.86 -6.76 3.80
C GLU A 78 4.68 -8.02 4.12
N ASN A 79 4.12 -9.21 3.87
CA ASN A 79 4.85 -10.47 4.03
C ASN A 79 5.79 -10.75 2.85
N HIS A 80 5.74 -9.95 1.79
CA HIS A 80 6.58 -10.09 0.61
C HIS A 80 7.53 -8.90 0.51
N VAL A 81 8.82 -9.22 0.42
CA VAL A 81 9.85 -8.21 0.22
C VAL A 81 9.59 -7.44 -1.08
N VAL A 82 9.83 -6.13 -1.06
CA VAL A 82 9.59 -5.19 -2.18
C VAL A 82 8.11 -4.94 -2.52
N ASN A 83 7.16 -5.59 -1.85
CA ASN A 83 5.72 -5.39 -2.09
C ASN A 83 5.05 -4.65 -0.92
N VAL A 84 5.57 -3.50 -0.51
CA VAL A 84 4.97 -2.76 0.62
C VAL A 84 3.74 -1.95 0.19
N PRO A 85 2.78 -1.69 1.11
CA PRO A 85 1.71 -0.73 0.85
C PRO A 85 2.28 0.66 0.55
N MET A 86 1.71 1.34 -0.45
CA MET A 86 2.18 2.68 -0.85
C MET A 86 1.04 3.57 -1.35
N ALA A 87 1.14 4.88 -1.13
CA ALA A 87 0.24 5.89 -1.70
C ALA A 87 1.03 6.85 -2.58
N CYS A 88 0.64 6.97 -3.85
CA CYS A 88 1.36 7.72 -4.86
C CYS A 88 0.48 8.83 -5.42
N ASP A 89 1.04 10.02 -5.62
CA ASP A 89 0.41 11.01 -6.49
C ASP A 89 0.57 10.61 -7.96
N ALA A 90 -0.02 11.38 -8.87
CA ALA A 90 0.03 11.09 -10.30
C ALA A 90 1.47 11.01 -10.86
N GLN A 91 2.39 11.85 -10.38
CA GLN A 91 3.77 11.90 -10.88
C GLN A 91 4.61 10.76 -10.30
N GLY A 92 4.41 10.41 -9.02
CA GLY A 92 5.04 9.28 -8.35
C GLY A 92 4.58 7.97 -8.96
N LEU A 93 3.29 7.85 -9.28
CA LEU A 93 2.77 6.69 -9.99
C LEU A 93 3.39 6.55 -11.40
N GLN A 94 3.52 7.65 -12.13
CA GLN A 94 4.18 7.63 -13.45
C GLN A 94 5.64 7.20 -13.33
N TRP A 95 6.35 7.70 -12.32
CA TRP A 95 7.74 7.32 -12.06
C TRP A 95 7.87 5.81 -11.77
N ILE A 96 6.99 5.25 -10.92
CA ILE A 96 6.97 3.81 -10.63
C ILE A 96 6.73 2.99 -11.91
N LYS A 97 5.76 3.39 -12.74
CA LYS A 97 5.46 2.72 -14.01
C LYS A 97 6.68 2.70 -14.94
N ASP A 98 7.37 3.82 -15.06
CA ASP A 98 8.55 3.95 -15.91
C ASP A 98 9.73 3.12 -15.39
N ALA A 99 9.91 3.08 -14.08
CA ALA A 99 10.91 2.23 -13.44
C ALA A 99 10.62 0.73 -13.68
N TYR A 100 9.36 0.29 -13.53
CA TYR A 100 8.97 -1.09 -13.84
C TYR A 100 9.10 -1.44 -15.32
N ALA A 101 8.93 -0.47 -16.21
CA ALA A 101 9.14 -0.61 -17.64
C ALA A 101 10.63 -0.55 -18.05
N GLY A 102 11.55 -0.29 -17.10
CA GLY A 102 12.98 -0.22 -17.39
C GLY A 102 13.37 0.93 -18.30
N LYS A 103 12.62 2.04 -18.28
CA LYS A 103 12.95 3.21 -19.11
C LYS A 103 14.24 3.86 -18.63
N GLU A 104 15.07 4.33 -19.57
CA GLU A 104 16.32 5.03 -19.26
C GLU A 104 16.09 6.32 -18.45
N LYS A 105 14.95 6.98 -18.67
CA LYS A 105 14.54 8.18 -17.93
C LYS A 105 13.06 8.13 -17.57
N PRO A 106 12.68 8.63 -16.38
CA PRO A 106 11.29 8.86 -16.03
C PRO A 106 10.63 9.89 -16.97
N THR A 107 9.33 9.71 -17.21
CA THR A 107 8.52 10.59 -18.06
C THR A 107 7.64 11.56 -17.25
N ASN A 108 7.73 11.52 -15.91
CA ASN A 108 7.07 12.50 -15.05
C ASN A 108 7.60 13.92 -15.33
N THR A 109 6.71 14.89 -15.38
CA THR A 109 7.02 16.28 -15.74
C THR A 109 7.28 17.16 -14.51
N ALA A 110 6.96 16.65 -13.34
CA ALA A 110 7.21 17.29 -12.04
C ALA A 110 7.63 16.23 -11.01
N PRO A 111 8.23 16.64 -9.88
CA PRO A 111 8.48 15.73 -8.76
C PRO A 111 7.19 15.04 -8.31
N GLY A 112 7.29 13.75 -8.00
CA GLY A 112 6.18 12.97 -7.46
C GLY A 112 6.42 12.60 -6.00
N ILE A 113 5.32 12.41 -5.27
CA ILE A 113 5.32 12.01 -3.87
C ILE A 113 4.79 10.58 -3.76
N ILE A 114 5.53 9.75 -3.01
CA ILE A 114 5.15 8.39 -2.67
C ILE A 114 5.29 8.24 -1.15
N TYR A 115 4.19 7.91 -0.48
CA TYR A 115 4.18 7.52 0.93
C TYR A 115 4.27 6.01 1.07
N MET A 116 5.10 5.55 2.01
CA MET A 116 5.27 4.13 2.37
C MET A 116 5.25 4.00 3.91
N MET A 117 4.17 4.45 4.54
CA MET A 117 4.11 4.59 6.01
C MET A 117 4.06 3.27 6.78
N CYS A 118 3.89 2.14 6.11
CA CYS A 118 3.93 0.81 6.73
C CYS A 118 5.35 0.29 7.00
N GLY A 119 6.39 1.06 6.67
CA GLY A 119 7.79 0.71 6.92
C GLY A 119 8.43 -0.08 5.78
N ALA A 120 9.76 -0.23 5.87
CA ALA A 120 10.56 -0.99 4.91
C ALA A 120 10.78 -2.42 5.41
N ASN A 121 10.67 -3.38 4.50
CA ASN A 121 10.82 -4.81 4.82
C ASN A 121 12.20 -5.37 4.45
N GLN A 122 13.09 -4.56 3.86
CA GLN A 122 14.44 -4.94 3.46
C GLN A 122 15.34 -3.71 3.46
N HIS A 123 16.62 -3.91 3.77
CA HIS A 123 17.68 -2.92 3.55
C HIS A 123 18.77 -3.58 2.69
N SER A 124 19.26 -2.86 1.67
CA SER A 124 20.43 -3.28 0.89
C SER A 124 21.48 -2.16 0.86
N SER A 125 22.75 -2.54 0.99
CA SER A 125 23.89 -1.63 0.85
C SER A 125 24.76 -1.96 -0.37
N VAL A 126 24.37 -2.94 -1.20
CA VAL A 126 25.22 -3.47 -2.26
C VAL A 126 24.80 -3.03 -3.66
N SER A 127 23.51 -3.07 -4.00
CA SER A 127 23.01 -2.63 -5.31
C SER A 127 21.52 -2.33 -5.29
N VAL A 128 21.07 -1.49 -6.23
CA VAL A 128 19.65 -1.05 -6.34
C VAL A 128 18.70 -2.21 -6.69
N SER A 129 19.20 -3.28 -7.31
CA SER A 129 18.40 -4.43 -7.75
C SER A 129 18.46 -5.63 -6.79
N ASP A 130 19.04 -5.44 -5.60
CA ASP A 130 19.22 -6.53 -4.65
C ASP A 130 17.90 -6.95 -4.00
N VAL A 131 17.52 -8.20 -4.25
CA VAL A 131 16.36 -8.90 -3.68
C VAL A 131 16.76 -10.05 -2.75
N THR A 132 18.06 -10.19 -2.48
CA THR A 132 18.65 -11.29 -1.72
C THR A 132 19.00 -10.89 -0.29
N SER A 133 19.06 -9.58 -0.02
CA SER A 133 19.23 -9.07 1.34
C SER A 133 18.12 -9.59 2.25
N PRO A 134 18.45 -9.98 3.49
CA PRO A 134 17.47 -10.53 4.41
C PRO A 134 16.40 -9.50 4.74
N ALA A 135 15.18 -10.00 4.98
CA ALA A 135 14.09 -9.16 5.45
C ALA A 135 14.46 -8.51 6.79
N ILE A 136 14.04 -7.25 6.97
CA ILE A 136 14.12 -6.59 8.28
C ILE A 136 13.16 -7.34 9.20
N ALA A 137 13.65 -7.80 10.35
CA ALA A 137 12.80 -8.45 11.33
C ALA A 137 11.83 -7.42 11.90
N LEU A 138 10.54 -7.56 11.58
CA LEU A 138 9.48 -6.78 12.22
C LEU A 138 9.17 -7.42 13.57
N ASP A 139 9.77 -6.86 14.61
CA ASP A 139 9.36 -7.05 15.99
C ASP A 139 7.90 -6.55 16.13
N HIS A 140 6.94 -7.46 16.29
CA HIS A 140 5.53 -7.16 16.58
C HIS A 140 5.24 -7.03 18.09
N THR A 141 6.27 -6.92 18.91
CA THR A 141 6.25 -6.86 20.37
C THR A 141 6.65 -5.47 20.87
N ALA A 142 5.83 -4.46 20.58
CA ALA A 142 5.92 -3.13 21.21
C ALA A 142 4.54 -2.56 21.52
#